data_AF-A0A090QVF5-F1
#
_entry.id   AF-A0A090QVF5-F1
#
_cell.length_a   1.000
_cell.length_b   1.000
_cell.length_c   1.000
_cell.angle_alpha   90.00
_cell.angle_beta   90.00
_cell.angle_gamma   90.00
#
_symmetry.space_group_name_H-M   'P 1'
#
loop_
_entity.id
_entity.type
_entity.pdbx_description
1 polymer ?
#
loop_
_entity_poly.entity_id
_entity_poly.type
_entity_poly.pdbx_seq_one_letter_code
_entity_poly.pdbx_strand_id
1 'polypeptide(L)' 'MAVQKGCDGVEPDNVDGYKNNTGFDLTADDQLTFNRLLANEAHARNLSIGLKNNVEQVPELVTYFDFA' A
#
# COMPACT_ATOMS: atom_id res chain seq x y z
N MET A 1 -13.06 9.12 8.01
CA MET A 1 -12.17 7.97 7.70
C MET A 1 -12.93 6.90 6.92
N ALA A 2 -12.26 6.04 6.14
CA ALA A 2 -12.91 4.97 5.35
C ALA A 2 -13.82 4.07 6.20
N VAL A 3 -13.34 3.61 7.36
CA VAL A 3 -14.14 2.86 8.35
C VAL A 3 -15.42 3.56 8.80
N GLN A 4 -15.36 4.87 9.07
CA GLN A 4 -16.53 5.64 9.50
C GLN A 4 -17.56 5.82 8.38
N LYS A 5 -17.14 5.62 7.12
CA LYS A 5 -17.98 5.66 5.94
C LYS A 5 -18.50 4.28 5.54
N GLY A 6 -18.12 3.22 6.25
CA GLY A 6 -18.55 1.85 5.95
C GLY A 6 -17.94 1.27 4.68
N CYS A 7 -16.73 1.69 4.31
CA CYS A 7 -16.00 1.07 3.19
C CYS A 7 -15.61 -0.38 3.55
N ASP A 8 -15.62 -1.26 2.55
CA ASP A 8 -15.13 -2.64 2.70
C ASP A 8 -13.61 -2.76 2.51
N GLY A 9 -13.01 -1.80 1.80
CA GLY A 9 -11.57 -1.77 1.55
C GLY A 9 -11.07 -0.42 1.07
N VAL A 10 -9.76 -0.34 0.90
CA VAL A 10 -9.04 0.85 0.43
C VAL A 10 -8.02 0.47 -0.65
N GLU A 11 -7.80 1.36 -1.61
CA GLU A 11 -6.71 1.26 -2.58
C GLU A 11 -5.90 2.56 -2.46
N PRO A 12 -4.81 2.58 -1.68
CA PRO A 12 -3.97 3.76 -1.57
C PRO A 12 -3.19 3.99 -2.87
N ASP A 13 -3.32 5.20 -3.43
CA ASP A 13 -2.62 5.59 -4.65
C ASP A 13 -1.17 6.04 -4.38
N ASN A 14 -0.32 6.03 -5.43
CA ASN A 14 1.09 6.43 -5.40
C ASN A 14 1.97 5.62 -4.41
N VAL A 15 1.73 4.31 -4.35
CA VAL A 15 2.49 3.34 -3.53
C VAL A 15 3.72 2.77 -4.25
N ASP A 16 4.22 3.50 -5.25
CA ASP A 16 5.40 3.23 -6.09
C ASP A 16 6.29 4.47 -6.25
N GLY A 17 6.27 5.38 -5.26
CA GLY A 17 6.96 6.66 -5.28
C GLY A 17 8.47 6.57 -5.50
N TYR A 18 9.12 5.48 -5.06
CA TYR A 18 10.55 5.22 -5.31
C TYR A 18 10.93 5.12 -6.80
N LYS A 19 9.95 4.95 -7.70
CA LYS A 19 10.14 4.93 -9.16
C LYS A 19 9.96 6.30 -9.81
N ASN A 20 9.59 7.32 -9.04
CA ASN A 20 9.18 8.62 -9.55
C ASN A 20 10.09 9.73 -9.01
N ASN A 21 10.19 10.84 -9.76
CA ASN A 21 10.83 12.04 -9.25
C ASN A 21 9.88 12.79 -8.30
N THR A 22 9.90 12.39 -7.04
CA THR A 22 9.04 12.97 -5.99
C THR A 22 9.65 14.24 -5.36
N GLY A 23 10.93 14.50 -5.61
CA GLY A 23 11.72 15.51 -4.87
C GLY A 23 12.27 15.00 -3.53
N PHE A 24 12.04 13.74 -3.18
CA PHE A 24 12.59 13.06 -2.01
C PHE A 24 13.44 11.86 -2.44
N ASP A 25 14.42 11.49 -1.62
CA ASP A 25 15.26 10.30 -1.83
C ASP A 25 14.55 9.05 -1.28
N LEU A 26 13.49 8.62 -1.97
CA LEU A 26 12.72 7.43 -1.59
C LEU A 26 13.36 6.18 -2.19
N THR A 27 13.71 5.23 -1.33
CA THR A 27 14.21 3.93 -1.76
C THR A 27 13.09 2.90 -1.93
N ALA A 28 13.39 1.79 -2.61
CA ALA A 28 12.50 0.65 -2.70
C ALA A 28 12.15 0.09 -1.30
N ASP A 29 13.11 0.07 -0.36
CA ASP A 29 12.90 -0.42 1.00
C ASP A 29 12.01 0.50 1.83
N ASP A 30 12.10 1.82 1.61
CA ASP A 30 11.17 2.79 2.21
C ASP A 30 9.74 2.51 1.74
N GLN A 31 9.57 2.26 0.45
CA GLN A 31 8.26 1.91 -0.12
C GLN A 31 7.73 0.59 0.44
N LEU A 32 8.57 -0.44 0.57
CA LEU A 32 8.16 -1.72 1.18
C LEU A 32 7.70 -1.52 2.63
N THR A 33 8.48 -0.76 3.40
CA THR A 33 8.17 -0.47 4.81
C THR A 33 6.82 0.25 4.92
N PHE A 34 6.61 1.27 4.09
CA PHE A 34 5.37 2.03 4.07
C PHE A 34 4.17 1.19 3.59
N ASN A 35 4.32 0.40 2.54
CA ASN A 35 3.23 -0.43 1.99
C ASN A 35 2.81 -1.52 2.97
N ARG A 36 3.75 -2.16 3.67
CA ARG A 36 3.44 -3.12 4.75
C ARG A 36 2.72 -2.44 5.92
N LEU A 37 3.13 -1.22 6.29
CA LEU A 37 2.43 -0.43 7.31
C LEU A 37 0.99 -0.16 6.88
N LEU A 38 0.76 0.31 5.66
CA LEU A 38 -0.58 0.58 5.14
C LEU A 38 -1.48 -0.65 5.18
N ALA A 39 -0.97 -1.80 4.74
CA ALA A 39 -1.71 -3.06 4.76
C ALA A 39 -2.10 -3.49 6.18
N ASN A 40 -1.13 -3.48 7.10
CA ASN A 40 -1.38 -3.82 8.50
C ASN A 40 -2.42 -2.88 9.14
N GLU A 41 -2.36 -1.58 8.83
CA GLU A 41 -3.33 -0.60 9.35
C GLU A 41 -4.73 -0.76 8.74
N ALA A 42 -4.83 -1.16 7.46
CA ALA A 42 -6.11 -1.49 6.84
C ALA A 42 -6.73 -2.73 7.50
N HIS A 43 -5.96 -3.81 7.65
CA HIS A 43 -6.42 -5.03 8.30
C HIS A 43 -6.78 -4.85 9.77
N ALA A 44 -6.01 -4.06 10.53
CA ALA A 44 -6.35 -3.71 11.92
C ALA A 44 -7.68 -2.96 12.06
N ARG A 45 -8.18 -2.37 10.97
CA ARG A 45 -9.45 -1.66 10.86
C ARG A 45 -10.54 -2.47 10.15
N ASN A 46 -10.28 -3.75 9.90
CA ASN A 46 -11.18 -4.67 9.20
C ASN A 46 -11.54 -4.19 7.77
N LEU A 47 -10.55 -3.62 7.07
CA LEU A 47 -10.64 -3.21 5.67
C LEU A 47 -9.72 -4.08 4.81
N SER A 48 -10.20 -4.50 3.63
CA SER A 48 -9.32 -5.06 2.60
C SER A 48 -8.43 -3.97 1.98
N ILE A 49 -7.30 -4.35 1.37
CA ILE A 49 -6.38 -3.41 0.74
C ILE A 49 -5.88 -3.86 -0.64
N GLY A 50 -5.86 -2.93 -1.60
CA GLY A 50 -5.37 -3.12 -2.96
C GLY A 50 -3.98 -2.52 -3.23
N LEU A 51 -3.12 -3.25 -3.96
CA LEU A 51 -1.79 -2.77 -4.37
C LEU A 51 -1.84 -2.10 -5.75
N LYS A 52 -1.71 -0.78 -5.81
CA LYS A 52 -1.77 -0.03 -7.06
C LYS A 52 -0.40 0.09 -7.74
N ASN A 53 -0.31 -0.35 -9.00
CA ASN A 53 0.82 -0.19 -9.95
C ASN A 53 2.20 -0.77 -9.59
N ASN A 54 2.54 -0.95 -8.31
CA ASN A 54 3.87 -1.34 -7.83
C ASN A 54 4.20 -2.82 -8.08
N VAL A 55 4.21 -3.23 -9.35
CA VAL A 55 4.37 -4.62 -9.79
C VAL A 55 5.71 -5.21 -9.37
N GLU A 56 6.77 -4.41 -9.35
CA GLU A 56 8.13 -4.87 -9.04
C GLU A 56 8.29 -5.34 -7.59
N GLN A 57 7.42 -4.91 -6.68
CA GLN A 57 7.44 -5.30 -5.26
C GLN A 57 6.36 -6.32 -4.89
N VAL A 58 5.63 -6.86 -5.88
CA VAL A 58 4.62 -7.90 -5.64
C VAL A 58 5.16 -9.10 -4.88
N PRO A 59 6.35 -9.69 -5.21
CA PRO A 59 6.86 -10.85 -4.48
C PRO A 59 6.98 -10.62 -2.96
N GLU A 60 7.26 -9.39 -2.53
CA GLU A 60 7.44 -8.98 -1.14
C GLU A 60 6.14 -8.50 -0.46
N LEU A 61 5.11 -8.18 -1.24
CA LEU A 61 3.87 -7.55 -0.77
C LEU A 61 2.62 -8.42 -0.97
N VAL A 62 2.67 -9.47 -1.78
CA VAL A 62 1.51 -10.32 -2.10
C VAL A 62 0.86 -10.98 -0.87
N THR A 63 1.61 -11.18 0.22
CA THR A 63 1.06 -11.72 1.48
C THR A 63 0.41 -10.66 2.38
N TYR A 64 0.56 -9.37 2.04
CA TYR A 64 0.02 -8.24 2.79
C TYR A 64 -1.20 -7.61 2.11
N PHE A 65 -1.30 -7.68 0.78
CA PHE A 65 -2.39 -7.08 0.02
C PHE A 65 -3.42 -8.13 -0.42
N ASP A 66 -4.69 -7.72 -0.51
CA ASP A 66 -5.81 -8.62 -0.78
C ASP A 66 -6.19 -8.65 -2.27
N PHE A 67 -5.85 -7.60 -3.03
CA PHE A 67 -6.09 -7.48 -4.46
C PHE A 67 -5.12 -6.48 -5.13
N ALA A 68 -5.18 -6.37 -6.47
CA ALA A 68 -4.43 -5.43 -7.28
C ALA A 68 -5.27 -4.95 -8.48
#